data_AF-A0A1F5AMH5-F1
#
_entry.id   AF-A0A1F5AMH5-F1
#
_cell.length_a   1.000
_cell.length_b   1.000
_cell.length_c   1.000
_cell.angle_alpha   90.00
_cell.angle_beta   90.00
_cell.angle_gamma   90.00
#
_symmetry.space_group_name_H-M   'P 1'
#
loop_
_entity.id
_entity.type
_entity.pdbx_description
1 polymer ?
#
loop_
_entity_poly.entity_id
_entity_poly.type
_entity_poly.pdbx_seq_one_letter_code
_entity_poly.pdbx_strand_id
1 'polypeptide(L)'
;MRKPSRRIPLRLILANLAVVLCVGSSALAWKEHMHKGQLTPMALDLVRLLHSGSYPGEIWETFRAFIEQGAWDEDFPCRFSGVRANNHYYHAITGRGLTDAPWLGLRDPDVDALTWALSNAKLTAAEEFSGGADWAFGNWGWTPADVDLGDMSWKKAVERYGYTEDAKKLAYYTLGFLCHLLQDMGVPEHVHDDPHGASGYTGFELWVWRNWDRLKPPFLDDLKPRKFDTLEAFFKNLARLGYSTDRFKGGELVRGSADLASSDLGKMFRVRYDKTWKEWVLRNPQRKRILGLTSPGGGTNFLNWAFKWNQNAYLRSPIWTKGHDQGEWWPTSVEIPGSKLNDEEGYYYLELSGDLPGEPFNAAADPGRSLYPAAFLPSPLPEVAEQCQTWRAPSAEGLHLYSLIGSRILPAVVEHTAGLIEHFFDIVNHPPFVRSLEISQSGGPKYTFYWEDKKDPPPPSRTISDISRRILTVELESPTGGWTEAVGLGPGKALIRIVFSEPVRPVDVKVGGATVFGFLDESETVWTAEIAIDPDGPPEETREVAISAEDKNNHFGNEGGTLDGDPSTPARRIADYPDYRWTNYESGEGTRFFFRIKRN
;
A
#
# COMPACT_ATOMS: atom_id res chain seq x y z
N MET A 1 33.46 -48.10 -36.28
CA MET A 1 32.07 -47.87 -35.81
C MET A 1 31.80 -46.36 -35.80
N ARG A 2 30.95 -45.85 -36.70
CA ARG A 2 30.55 -44.42 -36.72
C ARG A 2 29.24 -44.29 -35.93
N LYS A 3 29.21 -43.45 -34.89
CA LYS A 3 27.98 -43.14 -34.14
C LYS A 3 27.01 -42.37 -35.05
N PRO A 4 25.70 -42.69 -35.03
CA PRO A 4 24.73 -41.97 -35.85
C PRO A 4 24.51 -40.56 -35.29
N SER A 5 24.61 -39.55 -36.15
CA SER A 5 24.30 -38.17 -35.78
C SER A 5 22.79 -38.01 -35.63
N ARG A 6 22.31 -37.76 -34.41
CA ARG A 6 20.92 -37.39 -34.15
C ARG A 6 20.70 -35.95 -34.62
N ARG A 7 20.24 -35.76 -35.86
CA ARG A 7 19.71 -34.47 -36.31
C ARG A 7 18.28 -34.36 -35.80
N ILE A 8 18.05 -33.50 -34.82
CA ILE A 8 16.70 -33.10 -34.41
C ILE A 8 16.11 -32.29 -35.57
N PRO A 9 14.95 -32.65 -36.13
CA PRO A 9 14.39 -31.93 -37.26
C PRO A 9 14.04 -30.50 -36.85
N LEU A 10 14.52 -29.52 -37.62
CA LEU A 10 14.35 -28.07 -37.39
C LEU A 10 12.89 -27.67 -37.12
N ARG A 11 11.93 -28.42 -37.67
CA ARG A 11 10.49 -28.24 -37.43
C ARG A 11 10.07 -28.48 -35.98
N LEU A 12 10.72 -29.40 -35.26
CA LEU A 12 10.45 -29.64 -33.83
C LEU A 12 11.01 -28.51 -32.96
N ILE A 13 12.13 -27.91 -33.35
CA ILE A 13 12.72 -26.76 -32.64
C ILE A 13 11.83 -25.53 -32.81
N LEU A 14 11.36 -25.25 -34.04
CA LEU A 14 10.48 -24.11 -34.32
C LEU A 14 9.07 -24.27 -33.71
N ALA A 15 8.52 -25.48 -33.66
CA ALA A 15 7.24 -25.74 -33.00
C ALA A 15 7.32 -25.54 -31.47
N ASN A 16 8.42 -25.99 -30.84
CA ASN A 16 8.63 -25.72 -29.41
C ASN A 16 8.92 -24.24 -29.13
N LEU A 17 9.65 -23.54 -30.02
CA LEU A 17 9.88 -22.10 -29.87
C LEU A 17 8.55 -21.30 -29.99
N ALA A 18 7.66 -21.69 -30.90
CA ALA A 18 6.35 -21.06 -31.05
C ALA A 18 5.43 -21.33 -29.86
N VAL A 19 5.47 -22.52 -29.26
CA VAL A 19 4.73 -22.81 -28.03
C VAL A 19 5.31 -22.02 -26.84
N VAL A 20 6.63 -21.88 -26.74
CA VAL A 20 7.26 -21.05 -25.69
C VAL A 20 6.97 -19.56 -25.90
N LEU A 21 6.91 -19.07 -27.14
CA LEU A 21 6.60 -17.66 -27.45
C LEU A 21 5.10 -17.33 -27.36
N CYS A 22 4.20 -18.31 -27.53
CA CYS A 22 2.75 -18.07 -27.44
C CYS A 22 2.15 -18.31 -26.06
N VAL A 23 2.82 -19.07 -25.18
CA VAL A 23 2.30 -19.41 -23.84
C VAL A 23 2.85 -18.46 -22.74
N GLY A 24 3.87 -17.65 -23.05
CA GLY A 24 4.61 -16.90 -22.02
C GLY A 24 4.11 -15.48 -21.69
N SER A 25 3.33 -14.80 -22.54
CA SER A 25 3.23 -13.33 -22.46
C SER A 25 1.96 -12.77 -21.79
N SER A 26 0.87 -13.53 -21.72
CA SER A 26 -0.45 -12.95 -21.43
C SER A 26 -0.93 -13.14 -19.99
N ALA A 27 -0.45 -14.17 -19.29
CA ALA A 27 -0.76 -14.41 -17.87
C ALA A 27 0.13 -13.58 -16.92
N LEU A 28 0.97 -12.71 -17.45
CA LEU A 28 1.85 -11.82 -16.66
C LEU A 28 1.26 -10.41 -16.49
N ALA A 29 0.17 -10.10 -17.19
CA ALA A 29 -0.04 -8.73 -17.63
C ALA A 29 -0.96 -7.86 -16.73
N TRP A 30 -1.91 -8.42 -15.98
CA TRP A 30 -2.61 -7.70 -14.88
C TRP A 30 -1.68 -7.51 -13.68
N LYS A 31 -1.07 -8.62 -13.24
CA LYS A 31 -0.16 -8.73 -12.10
C LYS A 31 1.03 -7.79 -12.17
N GLU A 32 1.72 -7.69 -13.30
CA GLU A 32 2.88 -6.78 -13.43
C GLU A 32 2.52 -5.29 -13.45
N HIS A 33 1.27 -4.93 -13.72
CA HIS A 33 0.94 -3.57 -14.13
C HIS A 33 -0.01 -2.83 -13.19
N MET A 34 -0.96 -3.48 -12.52
CA MET A 34 -1.95 -2.74 -11.73
C MET A 34 -1.41 -2.22 -10.40
N HIS A 35 -1.15 -3.12 -9.44
CA HIS A 35 -0.65 -2.71 -8.13
C HIS A 35 0.73 -2.05 -8.25
N LYS A 36 1.67 -2.73 -8.92
CA LYS A 36 3.05 -2.26 -9.13
C LYS A 36 3.18 -1.08 -10.09
N GLY A 37 2.50 -1.15 -11.24
CA GLY A 37 2.76 -0.26 -12.38
C GLY A 37 1.80 0.91 -12.50
N GLN A 38 0.72 0.95 -11.72
CA GLN A 38 -0.37 1.90 -11.89
C GLN A 38 -0.84 2.49 -10.56
N LEU A 39 -1.46 1.71 -9.67
CA LEU A 39 -2.08 2.20 -8.44
C LEU A 39 -1.05 2.71 -7.42
N THR A 40 -0.07 1.89 -7.04
CA THR A 40 0.99 2.29 -6.09
C THR A 40 1.84 3.46 -6.62
N PRO A 41 2.29 3.47 -7.89
CA PRO A 41 2.96 4.62 -8.47
C PRO A 41 2.11 5.90 -8.44
N MET A 42 0.81 5.82 -8.79
CA MET A 42 -0.07 6.99 -8.74
C MET A 42 -0.26 7.51 -7.31
N ALA A 43 -0.35 6.62 -6.32
CA ALA A 43 -0.41 7.01 -4.91
C ALA A 43 0.87 7.74 -4.47
N LEU A 44 2.05 7.23 -4.84
CA LEU A 44 3.33 7.89 -4.55
C LEU A 44 3.46 9.23 -5.27
N ASP A 45 3.02 9.31 -6.52
CA ASP A 45 3.01 10.55 -7.30
C ASP A 45 2.05 11.58 -6.68
N LEU A 46 0.91 11.13 -6.10
CA LEU A 46 -0.02 11.99 -5.35
C LEU A 46 0.63 12.55 -4.07
N VAL A 47 1.29 11.71 -3.27
CA VAL A 47 2.02 12.15 -2.07
C VAL A 47 3.09 13.19 -2.43
N ARG A 48 3.90 12.89 -3.46
CA ARG A 48 4.91 13.82 -3.97
C ARG A 48 4.32 15.16 -4.38
N LEU A 49 3.23 15.12 -5.16
CA LEU A 49 2.58 16.32 -5.72
C LEU A 49 2.07 17.25 -4.62
N LEU A 50 1.38 16.69 -3.62
CA LEU A 50 0.67 17.49 -2.62
C LEU A 50 1.49 17.80 -1.38
N HIS A 51 2.49 16.97 -1.05
CA HIS A 51 3.14 17.02 0.26
C HIS A 51 4.68 16.98 0.23
N SER A 52 5.30 17.37 -0.88
CA SER A 52 6.76 17.56 -0.98
C SER A 52 7.38 18.51 0.06
N GLY A 53 6.57 19.33 0.75
CA GLY A 53 7.02 20.19 1.85
C GLY A 53 6.91 19.60 3.26
N SER A 54 6.23 18.45 3.41
CA SER A 54 5.93 17.79 4.71
C SER A 54 6.46 16.36 4.80
N TYR A 55 6.88 15.78 3.68
CA TYR A 55 7.47 14.46 3.59
C TYR A 55 8.78 14.52 2.78
N PRO A 56 9.76 13.68 3.11
CA PRO A 56 11.04 13.68 2.42
C PRO A 56 10.95 13.01 1.05
N GLY A 57 11.79 13.48 0.11
CA GLY A 57 11.92 12.91 -1.24
C GLY A 57 12.23 11.41 -1.26
N GLU A 58 12.86 10.89 -0.21
CA GLU A 58 13.26 9.49 -0.12
C GLU A 58 12.09 8.51 -0.32
N ILE A 59 10.85 8.86 0.07
CA ILE A 59 9.68 7.99 -0.08
C ILE A 59 9.44 7.66 -1.56
N TRP A 60 9.42 8.67 -2.44
CA TRP A 60 9.11 8.51 -3.87
C TRP A 60 10.34 8.47 -4.78
N GLU A 61 11.54 8.78 -4.28
CA GLU A 61 12.79 8.72 -5.07
C GLU A 61 13.61 7.48 -4.74
N THR A 62 13.84 7.23 -3.45
CA THR A 62 14.73 6.17 -2.98
C THR A 62 13.98 4.87 -2.73
N PHE A 63 12.81 4.93 -2.09
CA PHE A 63 12.08 3.75 -1.63
C PHE A 63 10.92 3.33 -2.54
N ARG A 64 10.56 4.15 -3.54
CA ARG A 64 9.50 3.88 -4.52
C ARG A 64 9.57 2.45 -5.09
N ALA A 65 10.73 2.06 -5.60
CA ALA A 65 10.91 0.76 -6.22
C ALA A 65 10.64 -0.42 -5.25
N PHE A 66 10.88 -0.23 -3.95
CA PHE A 66 10.63 -1.24 -2.93
C PHE A 66 9.14 -1.35 -2.60
N ILE A 67 8.45 -0.21 -2.46
CA ILE A 67 7.00 -0.19 -2.21
C ILE A 67 6.27 -0.81 -3.41
N GLU A 68 6.62 -0.41 -4.63
CA GLU A 68 6.06 -0.98 -5.87
C GLU A 68 6.33 -2.49 -5.98
N GLN A 69 7.55 -2.92 -5.66
CA GLN A 69 7.93 -4.32 -5.72
C GLN A 69 7.22 -5.16 -4.64
N GLY A 70 7.07 -4.66 -3.42
CA GLY A 70 6.32 -5.34 -2.37
C GLY A 70 4.84 -5.47 -2.72
N ALA A 71 4.25 -4.41 -3.31
CA ALA A 71 2.88 -4.45 -3.81
C ALA A 71 2.69 -5.48 -4.94
N TRP A 72 3.74 -5.80 -5.68
CA TRP A 72 3.70 -6.86 -6.68
C TRP A 72 3.87 -8.26 -6.09
N ASP A 73 4.76 -8.37 -5.10
CA ASP A 73 5.16 -9.65 -4.53
C ASP A 73 4.07 -10.26 -3.65
N GLU A 74 3.07 -9.50 -3.15
CA GLU A 74 1.92 -10.07 -2.40
C GLU A 74 1.17 -11.13 -3.23
N ASP A 75 1.04 -10.94 -4.55
CA ASP A 75 0.40 -11.91 -5.48
C ASP A 75 1.35 -13.03 -5.96
N PHE A 76 2.64 -13.00 -5.63
CA PHE A 76 3.62 -13.93 -6.18
C PHE A 76 3.63 -15.35 -5.57
N PRO A 77 3.46 -15.54 -4.25
CA PRO A 77 3.35 -16.86 -3.62
C PRO A 77 2.09 -17.62 -4.05
N CYS A 78 1.05 -16.90 -4.46
CA CYS A 78 -0.27 -17.43 -4.79
C CYS A 78 -0.27 -18.46 -5.93
N ARG A 79 0.79 -18.51 -6.73
CA ARG A 79 0.90 -19.39 -7.92
C ARG A 79 1.05 -20.87 -7.59
N PHE A 80 1.56 -21.20 -6.40
CA PHE A 80 1.90 -22.59 -6.03
C PHE A 80 1.24 -23.06 -4.73
N SER A 81 0.87 -22.14 -3.84
CA SER A 81 0.10 -22.41 -2.62
C SER A 81 -1.02 -21.37 -2.53
N GLY A 82 -2.20 -21.69 -3.06
CA GLY A 82 -3.32 -20.74 -3.11
C GLY A 82 -3.93 -20.34 -1.74
N VAL A 83 -3.19 -20.53 -0.64
CA VAL A 83 -3.55 -20.05 0.70
C VAL A 83 -3.39 -18.54 0.80
N ARG A 84 -2.35 -17.94 0.21
CA ARG A 84 -2.14 -16.47 0.32
C ARG A 84 -3.25 -15.69 -0.38
N ALA A 85 -3.63 -16.08 -1.60
CA ALA A 85 -4.72 -15.44 -2.35
C ALA A 85 -6.05 -15.41 -1.57
N ASN A 86 -6.32 -16.41 -0.72
CA ASN A 86 -7.53 -16.42 0.10
C ASN A 86 -7.58 -15.29 1.13
N ASN A 87 -6.40 -14.75 1.51
CA ASN A 87 -6.28 -13.65 2.45
C ASN A 87 -6.42 -12.27 1.77
N HIS A 88 -6.80 -12.21 0.49
CA HIS A 88 -7.04 -10.94 -0.22
C HIS A 88 -8.49 -10.44 -0.08
N TYR A 89 -9.33 -11.23 0.59
CA TYR A 89 -10.77 -10.99 0.71
C TYR A 89 -11.10 -10.39 2.08
N TYR A 90 -12.03 -9.43 2.09
CA TYR A 90 -12.58 -8.83 3.30
C TYR A 90 -14.01 -8.37 3.02
N HIS A 91 -14.98 -9.15 3.49
CA HIS A 91 -16.37 -8.84 3.27
C HIS A 91 -16.77 -7.55 4.00
N ALA A 92 -17.17 -6.50 3.28
CA ALA A 92 -17.29 -5.14 3.84
C ALA A 92 -18.27 -4.99 5.02
N ILE A 93 -19.34 -5.80 5.05
CA ILE A 93 -20.35 -5.76 6.12
C ILE A 93 -19.94 -6.62 7.33
N THR A 94 -19.38 -7.82 7.11
CA THR A 94 -19.19 -8.81 8.16
C THR A 94 -17.75 -8.91 8.66
N GLY A 95 -16.81 -8.36 7.90
CA GLY A 95 -15.38 -8.37 8.16
C GLY A 95 -14.73 -9.75 8.04
N ARG A 96 -15.40 -10.74 7.45
CA ARG A 96 -14.83 -12.08 7.24
C ARG A 96 -13.97 -12.12 5.97
N GLY A 97 -13.02 -13.06 5.93
CA GLY A 97 -12.27 -13.37 4.72
C GLY A 97 -13.07 -14.24 3.76
N LEU A 98 -12.40 -14.80 2.76
CA LEU A 98 -13.00 -15.84 1.93
C LEU A 98 -13.51 -16.97 2.84
N THR A 99 -14.59 -17.67 2.50
CA THR A 99 -15.03 -18.85 3.26
C THR A 99 -15.41 -19.99 2.33
N ASP A 100 -15.13 -21.23 2.75
CA ASP A 100 -15.62 -22.45 2.08
C ASP A 100 -15.35 -22.47 0.56
N ALA A 101 -14.08 -22.35 0.15
CA ALA A 101 -13.63 -22.58 -1.22
C ALA A 101 -12.98 -23.97 -1.46
N PRO A 102 -13.53 -25.10 -0.95
CA PRO A 102 -12.87 -26.41 -1.03
C PRO A 102 -12.68 -26.91 -2.46
N TRP A 103 -13.45 -26.37 -3.42
CA TRP A 103 -13.45 -26.77 -4.83
C TRP A 103 -12.29 -26.19 -5.64
N LEU A 104 -11.71 -25.06 -5.20
CA LEU A 104 -10.51 -24.50 -5.83
C LEU A 104 -9.23 -25.27 -5.40
N GLY A 105 -9.36 -26.31 -4.55
CA GLY A 105 -8.23 -27.01 -3.95
C GLY A 105 -7.44 -26.13 -2.97
N LEU A 106 -7.99 -24.97 -2.64
CA LEU A 106 -7.44 -24.02 -1.68
C LEU A 106 -7.83 -24.55 -0.30
N ARG A 107 -6.84 -24.73 0.58
CA ARG A 107 -7.12 -25.04 1.99
C ARG A 107 -7.91 -23.88 2.61
N ASP A 108 -8.64 -24.19 3.67
CA ASP A 108 -9.52 -23.26 4.38
C ASP A 108 -8.82 -21.88 4.57
N PRO A 109 -9.45 -20.76 4.21
CA PRO A 109 -8.92 -19.42 4.47
C PRO A 109 -8.55 -19.29 5.95
N ASP A 110 -7.29 -18.95 6.22
CA ASP A 110 -6.79 -18.88 7.59
C ASP A 110 -7.25 -17.59 8.30
N VAL A 111 -7.46 -16.48 7.57
CA VAL A 111 -7.92 -15.16 8.07
C VAL A 111 -8.44 -14.22 6.95
N ASP A 112 -9.09 -13.11 7.31
CA ASP A 112 -9.44 -12.01 6.40
C ASP A 112 -8.25 -11.08 6.06
N ALA A 113 -8.36 -10.28 4.99
CA ALA A 113 -7.27 -9.41 4.51
C ALA A 113 -6.76 -8.39 5.53
N LEU A 114 -7.63 -7.86 6.38
CA LEU A 114 -7.23 -6.93 7.41
C LEU A 114 -6.47 -7.65 8.54
N THR A 115 -6.95 -8.80 8.99
CA THR A 115 -6.24 -9.62 9.98
C THR A 115 -4.90 -10.12 9.44
N TRP A 116 -4.84 -10.47 8.15
CA TRP A 116 -3.61 -10.82 7.43
C TRP A 116 -2.63 -9.64 7.41
N ALA A 117 -3.09 -8.45 7.00
CA ALA A 117 -2.30 -7.23 7.01
C ALA A 117 -1.77 -6.87 8.41
N LEU A 118 -2.54 -7.10 9.48
CA LEU A 118 -2.13 -6.78 10.84
C LEU A 118 -1.06 -7.73 11.41
N SER A 119 -1.12 -9.02 11.06
CA SER A 119 -0.39 -10.06 11.82
C SER A 119 0.18 -11.24 11.01
N ASN A 120 0.04 -11.26 9.69
CA ASN A 120 0.47 -12.33 8.78
C ASN A 120 0.11 -13.72 9.32
N ALA A 121 -1.15 -13.88 9.73
CA ALA A 121 -1.57 -15.00 10.56
C ALA A 121 -1.31 -16.36 9.89
N LYS A 122 -0.40 -17.15 10.50
CA LYS A 122 -0.35 -18.62 10.49
C LYS A 122 0.25 -19.38 9.32
N LEU A 123 0.90 -18.78 8.32
CA LEU A 123 1.74 -19.61 7.45
C LEU A 123 2.95 -20.13 8.24
N THR A 124 3.19 -21.44 8.20
CA THR A 124 4.48 -21.92 8.67
C THR A 124 5.56 -21.39 7.73
N ALA A 125 6.74 -21.07 8.26
CA ALA A 125 7.89 -20.66 7.47
C ALA A 125 8.17 -21.58 6.27
N ALA A 126 7.84 -22.87 6.37
CA ALA A 126 8.00 -23.82 5.28
C ALA A 126 6.95 -23.62 4.16
N GLU A 127 5.71 -23.26 4.49
CA GLU A 127 4.61 -23.00 3.53
C GLU A 127 4.78 -21.67 2.80
N GLU A 128 5.33 -20.67 3.48
CA GLU A 128 5.65 -19.37 2.87
C GLU A 128 6.95 -19.45 2.04
N PHE A 129 7.97 -20.15 2.54
CA PHE A 129 9.30 -20.17 1.93
C PHE A 129 9.48 -21.20 0.80
N SER A 130 8.67 -22.27 0.74
CA SER A 130 8.76 -23.21 -0.39
C SER A 130 8.33 -22.59 -1.74
N GLY A 131 7.65 -21.43 -1.73
CA GLY A 131 7.48 -20.54 -2.89
C GLY A 131 8.39 -19.29 -2.87
N GLY A 132 9.12 -19.04 -1.78
CA GLY A 132 9.96 -17.86 -1.54
C GLY A 132 11.23 -17.79 -2.38
N ALA A 133 11.69 -18.92 -2.93
CA ALA A 133 12.81 -18.92 -3.89
C ALA A 133 12.51 -18.13 -5.17
N ASP A 134 11.22 -17.86 -5.45
CA ASP A 134 10.79 -17.06 -6.59
C ASP A 134 10.53 -15.58 -6.24
N TRP A 135 10.56 -15.18 -4.96
CA TRP A 135 10.36 -13.78 -4.60
C TRP A 135 11.59 -12.97 -5.01
N ALA A 136 11.38 -11.74 -5.45
CA ALA A 136 12.47 -10.87 -5.86
C ALA A 136 13.40 -10.45 -4.70
N PHE A 137 13.11 -10.78 -3.43
CA PHE A 137 13.97 -10.38 -2.31
C PHE A 137 15.39 -10.94 -2.39
N GLY A 138 15.58 -12.11 -3.00
CA GLY A 138 16.92 -12.65 -3.25
C GLY A 138 17.75 -11.72 -4.15
N ASN A 139 17.12 -10.98 -5.05
CA ASN A 139 17.78 -9.97 -5.90
C ASN A 139 18.23 -8.74 -5.11
N TRP A 140 17.62 -8.49 -3.93
CA TRP A 140 18.01 -7.42 -3.00
C TRP A 140 19.09 -7.88 -1.99
N GLY A 141 19.51 -9.15 -2.05
CA GLY A 141 20.49 -9.72 -1.14
C GLY A 141 19.94 -10.09 0.24
N TRP A 142 18.62 -10.03 0.44
CA TRP A 142 17.99 -10.39 1.70
C TRP A 142 17.89 -11.90 1.89
N THR A 143 17.96 -12.34 3.15
CA THR A 143 17.79 -13.72 3.54
C THR A 143 16.36 -13.98 4.02
N PRO A 144 15.96 -15.25 4.20
CA PRO A 144 14.66 -15.59 4.77
C PRO A 144 14.49 -15.03 6.18
N ALA A 145 15.58 -14.89 6.94
CA ALA A 145 15.53 -14.35 8.29
C ALA A 145 15.46 -12.82 8.32
N ASP A 146 15.88 -12.12 7.26
CA ASP A 146 15.67 -10.67 7.13
C ASP A 146 14.17 -10.37 6.99
N VAL A 147 13.46 -11.18 6.20
CA VAL A 147 12.01 -11.05 5.98
C VAL A 147 11.16 -11.81 7.02
N ASP A 148 11.72 -12.21 8.15
CA ASP A 148 11.03 -12.98 9.21
C ASP A 148 10.22 -14.17 8.65
N LEU A 149 10.84 -14.92 7.75
CA LEU A 149 10.29 -16.10 7.07
C LEU A 149 9.07 -15.80 6.19
N GLY A 150 8.88 -14.52 5.84
CA GLY A 150 7.85 -14.01 4.93
C GLY A 150 6.78 -13.16 5.62
N ASP A 151 6.86 -12.93 6.93
CA ASP A 151 5.92 -12.05 7.65
C ASP A 151 5.96 -10.62 7.08
N MET A 152 4.93 -10.26 6.29
CA MET A 152 4.78 -8.93 5.68
C MET A 152 3.69 -8.09 6.36
N SER A 153 3.42 -8.34 7.63
CA SER A 153 2.44 -7.58 8.38
C SER A 153 2.84 -6.12 8.64
N TRP A 154 1.84 -5.31 8.96
CA TRP A 154 2.00 -3.93 9.42
C TRP A 154 2.93 -3.83 10.62
N LYS A 155 2.78 -4.74 11.58
CA LYS A 155 3.67 -4.83 12.74
C LYS A 155 5.13 -4.96 12.29
N LYS A 156 5.40 -5.84 11.32
CA LYS A 156 6.76 -6.01 10.77
C LYS A 156 7.25 -4.81 9.99
N ALA A 157 6.40 -4.15 9.20
CA ALA A 157 6.79 -2.92 8.51
C ALA A 157 7.33 -1.86 9.50
N VAL A 158 6.63 -1.68 10.62
CA VAL A 158 7.05 -0.75 11.70
C VAL A 158 8.32 -1.23 12.40
N GLU A 159 8.41 -2.51 12.80
CA GLU A 159 9.59 -3.07 13.47
C GLU A 159 10.86 -3.02 12.61
N ARG A 160 10.72 -3.14 11.29
CA ARG A 160 11.82 -3.12 10.31
C ARG A 160 12.38 -1.73 10.06
N TYR A 161 11.60 -0.68 10.31
CA TYR A 161 12.05 0.68 10.04
C TYR A 161 13.18 1.04 11.01
N GLY A 162 14.34 1.37 10.43
CA GLY A 162 15.58 1.56 11.15
C GLY A 162 16.41 2.69 10.56
N TYR A 163 17.56 2.97 11.17
CA TYR A 163 18.41 4.11 10.81
C TYR A 163 19.33 3.83 9.61
N THR A 164 19.40 2.58 9.14
CA THR A 164 20.14 2.23 7.93
C THR A 164 19.22 2.22 6.72
N GLU A 165 19.80 2.55 5.55
CA GLU A 165 19.07 2.51 4.29
C GLU A 165 18.46 1.13 4.01
N ASP A 166 19.19 0.04 4.30
CA ASP A 166 18.70 -1.32 4.06
C ASP A 166 17.53 -1.71 4.98
N ALA A 167 17.52 -1.23 6.23
CA ALA A 167 16.37 -1.39 7.12
C ALA A 167 15.14 -0.64 6.59
N LYS A 168 15.31 0.63 6.17
CA LYS A 168 14.24 1.41 5.53
C LYS A 168 13.73 0.74 4.24
N LYS A 169 14.61 0.25 3.36
CA LYS A 169 14.23 -0.48 2.14
C LYS A 169 13.32 -1.67 2.44
N LEU A 170 13.69 -2.48 3.44
CA LEU A 170 12.89 -3.65 3.82
C LEU A 170 11.55 -3.24 4.46
N ALA A 171 11.54 -2.18 5.27
CA ALA A 171 10.30 -1.65 5.84
C ALA A 171 9.33 -1.16 4.75
N TYR A 172 9.81 -0.38 3.78
CA TYR A 172 9.02 0.11 2.66
C TYR A 172 8.62 -1.00 1.67
N TYR A 173 9.47 -2.01 1.49
CA TYR A 173 9.08 -3.22 0.77
C TYR A 173 7.89 -3.92 1.46
N THR A 174 7.94 -4.05 2.78
CA THR A 174 6.83 -4.60 3.58
C THR A 174 5.56 -3.77 3.45
N LEU A 175 5.67 -2.43 3.49
CA LEU A 175 4.55 -1.52 3.25
C LEU A 175 3.89 -1.75 1.89
N GLY A 176 4.65 -2.15 0.87
CA GLY A 176 4.13 -2.52 -0.44
C GLY A 176 3.06 -3.62 -0.38
N PHE A 177 3.30 -4.69 0.37
CA PHE A 177 2.33 -5.79 0.56
C PHE A 177 1.02 -5.27 1.17
N LEU A 178 1.12 -4.34 2.12
CA LEU A 178 -0.04 -3.72 2.77
C LEU A 178 -0.80 -2.79 1.82
N CYS A 179 -0.08 -2.09 0.93
CA CYS A 179 -0.69 -1.30 -0.15
C CYS A 179 -1.48 -2.20 -1.11
N HIS A 180 -0.94 -3.37 -1.47
CA HIS A 180 -1.65 -4.37 -2.29
C HIS A 180 -2.97 -4.79 -1.64
N LEU A 181 -2.91 -5.29 -0.41
CA LEU A 181 -4.10 -5.76 0.31
C LEU A 181 -5.15 -4.66 0.51
N LEU A 182 -4.71 -3.42 0.73
CA LEU A 182 -5.63 -2.28 0.80
C LEU A 182 -6.27 -2.01 -0.58
N GLN A 183 -5.51 -2.07 -1.67
CA GLN A 183 -6.03 -1.85 -3.03
C GLN A 183 -7.08 -2.89 -3.42
N ASP A 184 -6.93 -4.14 -2.97
CA ASP A 184 -7.92 -5.21 -3.16
C ASP A 184 -9.28 -4.87 -2.53
N MET A 185 -9.33 -4.02 -1.51
CA MET A 185 -10.60 -3.54 -0.94
C MET A 185 -11.40 -2.65 -1.91
N GLY A 186 -10.77 -2.19 -2.99
CA GLY A 186 -11.42 -1.50 -4.10
C GLY A 186 -11.95 -2.44 -5.20
N VAL A 187 -11.70 -3.74 -5.10
CA VAL A 187 -12.15 -4.76 -6.05
C VAL A 187 -13.47 -5.36 -5.53
N PRO A 188 -14.60 -5.17 -6.24
CA PRO A 188 -15.90 -5.67 -5.79
C PRO A 188 -15.89 -7.15 -5.42
N GLU A 189 -15.23 -7.97 -6.21
CA GLU A 189 -15.11 -9.42 -5.99
C GLU A 189 -14.52 -9.75 -4.60
N HIS A 190 -13.49 -9.01 -4.18
CA HIS A 190 -12.78 -9.23 -2.92
C HIS A 190 -13.61 -8.84 -1.68
N VAL A 191 -14.54 -7.89 -1.84
CA VAL A 191 -15.37 -7.35 -0.75
C VAL A 191 -16.77 -7.95 -0.68
N HIS A 192 -17.19 -8.67 -1.73
CA HIS A 192 -18.38 -9.52 -1.76
C HIS A 192 -18.07 -11.00 -1.52
N ASP A 193 -16.82 -11.36 -1.22
CA ASP A 193 -16.44 -12.76 -1.00
C ASP A 193 -16.86 -13.62 -2.21
N ASP A 194 -16.46 -13.16 -3.40
CA ASP A 194 -16.73 -13.73 -4.71
C ASP A 194 -15.43 -14.30 -5.29
N PRO A 195 -15.11 -15.58 -5.01
CA PRO A 195 -13.82 -16.15 -5.35
C PRO A 195 -13.65 -16.29 -6.87
N HIS A 196 -12.61 -15.67 -7.41
CA HIS A 196 -12.06 -16.03 -8.72
C HIS A 196 -10.74 -16.77 -8.55
N GLY A 197 -10.58 -17.87 -9.29
CA GLY A 197 -9.41 -18.74 -9.16
C GLY A 197 -8.10 -17.99 -9.37
N ALA A 198 -7.08 -18.33 -8.57
CA ALA A 198 -5.73 -17.71 -8.52
C ALA A 198 -4.91 -17.74 -9.84
N SER A 199 -5.49 -18.17 -10.97
CA SER A 199 -4.79 -18.39 -12.24
C SER A 199 -5.46 -17.79 -13.48
N GLY A 200 -6.64 -17.18 -13.34
CA GLY A 200 -7.37 -16.62 -14.46
C GLY A 200 -7.81 -15.20 -14.17
N TYR A 201 -6.94 -14.23 -14.47
CA TYR A 201 -7.29 -12.82 -14.53
C TYR A 201 -8.57 -12.65 -15.36
N THR A 202 -9.66 -12.42 -14.66
CA THR A 202 -11.01 -12.36 -15.22
C THR A 202 -11.70 -11.15 -14.62
N GLY A 203 -12.93 -10.88 -15.07
CA GLY A 203 -13.78 -9.95 -14.38
C GLY A 203 -13.33 -8.49 -14.34
N PHE A 204 -13.66 -7.81 -13.23
CA PHE A 204 -13.42 -6.38 -13.05
C PHE A 204 -11.94 -6.05 -13.10
N GLU A 205 -11.12 -6.89 -12.46
CA GLU A 205 -9.69 -6.83 -12.53
C GLU A 205 -9.27 -6.76 -14.00
N LEU A 206 -9.32 -7.86 -14.77
CA LEU A 206 -8.83 -7.85 -16.15
C LEU A 206 -9.36 -6.67 -17.01
N TRP A 207 -10.61 -6.24 -16.79
CA TRP A 207 -11.17 -5.08 -17.46
C TRP A 207 -10.42 -3.78 -17.18
N VAL A 208 -10.15 -3.48 -15.92
CA VAL A 208 -9.56 -2.21 -15.49
C VAL A 208 -8.20 -1.97 -16.15
N TRP A 209 -7.42 -3.01 -16.35
CA TRP A 209 -6.02 -2.93 -16.78
C TRP A 209 -5.96 -2.64 -18.26
N ARG A 210 -6.78 -3.38 -19.01
CA ARG A 210 -6.95 -3.17 -20.45
C ARG A 210 -7.53 -1.81 -20.78
N ASN A 211 -8.26 -1.22 -19.84
CA ASN A 211 -8.91 0.08 -20.01
C ASN A 211 -8.27 1.16 -19.14
N TRP A 212 -7.07 0.94 -18.59
CA TRP A 212 -6.49 1.81 -17.57
C TRP A 212 -6.40 3.26 -18.03
N ASP A 213 -5.92 3.51 -19.24
CA ASP A 213 -5.80 4.86 -19.78
C ASP A 213 -7.12 5.63 -19.85
N ARG A 214 -8.25 4.94 -19.89
CA ARG A 214 -9.60 5.53 -19.87
C ARG A 214 -10.17 5.66 -18.47
N LEU A 215 -9.69 4.87 -17.51
CA LEU A 215 -10.28 4.72 -16.18
C LEU A 215 -9.48 5.42 -15.09
N LYS A 216 -8.17 5.59 -15.30
CA LYS A 216 -7.30 6.27 -14.34
C LYS A 216 -7.79 7.69 -14.09
N PRO A 217 -7.66 8.19 -12.85
CA PRO A 217 -7.92 9.59 -12.54
C PRO A 217 -7.22 10.52 -13.56
N PRO A 218 -7.95 11.43 -14.23
CA PRO A 218 -7.38 12.26 -15.28
C PRO A 218 -6.41 13.32 -14.73
N PHE A 219 -6.63 13.74 -13.48
CA PHE A 219 -5.89 14.81 -12.80
C PHE A 219 -5.60 14.35 -11.37
N LEU A 220 -4.32 14.25 -11.01
CA LEU A 220 -3.91 13.82 -9.67
C LEU A 220 -4.15 14.92 -8.62
N ASP A 221 -4.08 16.19 -9.02
CA ASP A 221 -4.34 17.37 -8.17
C ASP A 221 -5.80 17.51 -7.73
N ASP A 222 -6.73 16.80 -8.39
CA ASP A 222 -8.13 16.70 -7.94
C ASP A 222 -8.30 15.69 -6.79
N LEU A 223 -7.33 14.81 -6.56
CA LEU A 223 -7.37 13.78 -5.52
C LEU A 223 -6.81 14.29 -4.20
N LYS A 224 -7.20 13.64 -3.10
CA LYS A 224 -6.67 13.95 -1.76
C LYS A 224 -6.36 12.69 -0.96
N PRO A 225 -5.14 12.52 -0.43
CA PRO A 225 -4.82 11.44 0.48
C PRO A 225 -5.83 11.35 1.63
N ARG A 226 -6.39 10.15 1.86
CA ARG A 226 -7.38 9.92 2.92
C ARG A 226 -6.66 9.62 4.21
N LYS A 227 -6.89 10.44 5.23
CA LYS A 227 -6.27 10.27 6.55
C LYS A 227 -7.17 9.47 7.47
N PHE A 228 -6.60 8.47 8.12
CA PHE A 228 -7.18 7.75 9.23
C PHE A 228 -6.11 7.46 10.27
N ASP A 229 -6.52 7.22 11.51
CA ASP A 229 -5.60 6.98 12.62
C ASP A 229 -5.21 5.51 12.77
N THR A 230 -5.90 4.59 12.06
CA THR A 230 -5.69 3.14 12.19
C THR A 230 -5.79 2.42 10.86
N LEU A 231 -5.06 1.30 10.73
CA LEU A 231 -5.09 0.43 9.56
C LEU A 231 -6.50 -0.15 9.30
N GLU A 232 -7.26 -0.50 10.34
CA GLU A 232 -8.63 -1.00 10.13
C GLU A 232 -9.53 0.06 9.52
N ALA A 233 -9.34 1.33 9.85
CA ALA A 233 -10.16 2.40 9.31
C ALA A 233 -9.91 2.57 7.80
N PHE A 234 -8.66 2.47 7.34
CA PHE A 234 -8.32 2.41 5.92
C PHE A 234 -9.04 1.25 5.20
N PHE A 235 -8.84 0.02 5.70
CA PHE A 235 -9.42 -1.18 5.08
C PHE A 235 -10.95 -1.17 5.10
N LYS A 236 -11.56 -0.90 6.25
CA LYS A 236 -13.03 -0.89 6.40
C LYS A 236 -13.68 0.20 5.56
N ASN A 237 -13.06 1.39 5.47
CA ASN A 237 -13.64 2.46 4.65
C ASN A 237 -13.58 2.10 3.17
N LEU A 238 -12.41 1.69 2.68
CA LEU A 238 -12.26 1.33 1.27
C LEU A 238 -13.08 0.09 0.90
N ALA A 239 -13.16 -0.92 1.76
CA ALA A 239 -13.98 -2.10 1.51
C ALA A 239 -15.47 -1.74 1.36
N ARG A 240 -15.97 -0.83 2.21
CA ARG A 240 -17.35 -0.33 2.11
C ARG A 240 -17.58 0.49 0.85
N LEU A 241 -16.58 1.27 0.42
CA LEU A 241 -16.62 1.96 -0.86
C LEU A 241 -16.69 0.95 -2.00
N GLY A 242 -15.79 -0.04 -2.04
CA GLY A 242 -15.77 -1.12 -3.03
C GLY A 242 -17.12 -1.83 -3.11
N TYR A 243 -17.65 -2.28 -1.97
CA TYR A 243 -18.96 -2.95 -1.86
C TYR A 243 -20.10 -2.07 -2.36
N SER A 244 -20.00 -0.76 -2.15
CA SER A 244 -21.01 0.20 -2.57
C SER A 244 -21.03 0.47 -4.07
N THR A 245 -19.97 0.12 -4.81
CA THR A 245 -19.87 0.44 -6.25
C THR A 245 -20.82 -0.38 -7.11
N ASP A 246 -21.12 -1.60 -6.70
CA ASP A 246 -21.95 -2.57 -7.42
C ASP A 246 -23.11 -3.11 -6.58
N ARG A 247 -23.34 -2.54 -5.40
CA ARG A 247 -24.57 -2.74 -4.61
C ARG A 247 -25.72 -1.87 -5.15
N PHE A 248 -26.87 -2.48 -5.44
CA PHE A 248 -28.04 -1.84 -6.03
C PHE A 248 -29.34 -2.19 -5.31
N LYS A 249 -30.19 -1.20 -5.07
CA LYS A 249 -31.54 -1.43 -4.57
C LYS A 249 -32.45 -1.98 -5.68
N GLY A 250 -32.85 -3.23 -5.55
CA GLY A 250 -33.74 -3.91 -6.48
C GLY A 250 -35.19 -3.98 -6.02
N GLY A 251 -35.45 -3.98 -4.71
CA GLY A 251 -36.75 -4.35 -4.13
C GLY A 251 -36.94 -5.87 -4.08
N GLU A 252 -38.04 -6.34 -3.49
CA GLU A 252 -38.26 -7.79 -3.33
C GLU A 252 -38.59 -8.46 -4.68
N LEU A 253 -37.83 -9.50 -5.04
CA LEU A 253 -38.02 -10.27 -6.29
C LEU A 253 -39.12 -11.33 -6.17
N VAL A 254 -40.35 -10.88 -5.94
CA VAL A 254 -41.54 -11.75 -5.89
C VAL A 254 -42.10 -11.98 -7.29
N ARG A 255 -42.44 -13.23 -7.62
CA ARG A 255 -43.03 -13.59 -8.92
C ARG A 255 -44.28 -12.75 -9.20
N GLY A 256 -44.22 -11.90 -10.23
CA GLY A 256 -45.32 -11.02 -10.61
C GLY A 256 -45.23 -9.59 -10.05
N SER A 257 -44.19 -9.26 -9.30
CA SER A 257 -43.90 -7.89 -8.87
C SER A 257 -43.70 -6.96 -10.07
N ALA A 258 -44.48 -5.88 -10.12
CA ALA A 258 -44.36 -4.81 -11.10
C ALA A 258 -43.35 -3.73 -10.68
N ASP A 259 -42.93 -3.73 -9.40
CA ASP A 259 -42.27 -2.59 -8.76
C ASP A 259 -40.78 -2.45 -9.10
N LEU A 260 -40.17 -3.50 -9.68
CA LEU A 260 -38.76 -3.48 -10.08
C LEU A 260 -38.46 -2.36 -11.07
N ALA A 261 -39.40 -1.98 -11.94
CA ALA A 261 -39.17 -0.90 -12.91
C ALA A 261 -38.85 0.47 -12.26
N SER A 262 -39.29 0.67 -11.01
CA SER A 262 -39.06 1.90 -10.25
C SER A 262 -37.80 1.85 -9.36
N SER A 263 -37.25 0.65 -9.14
CA SER A 263 -36.04 0.45 -8.34
C SER A 263 -34.79 0.88 -9.10
N ASP A 264 -33.67 1.00 -8.40
CA ASP A 264 -32.40 1.38 -9.04
C ASP A 264 -31.98 0.30 -10.03
N LEU A 265 -32.08 -0.98 -9.64
CA LEU A 265 -31.77 -2.10 -10.53
C LEU A 265 -32.62 -2.09 -11.81
N GLY A 266 -33.93 -1.79 -11.73
CA GLY A 266 -34.79 -1.75 -12.91
C GLY A 266 -34.70 -0.48 -13.76
N LYS A 267 -34.14 0.61 -13.21
CA LYS A 267 -33.72 1.77 -14.00
C LYS A 267 -32.42 1.51 -14.76
N MET A 268 -31.51 0.72 -14.16
CA MET A 268 -30.24 0.34 -14.78
C MET A 268 -30.43 -0.71 -15.86
N PHE A 269 -31.25 -1.74 -15.60
CA PHE A 269 -31.44 -2.89 -16.46
C PHE A 269 -32.91 -3.26 -16.64
N ARG A 270 -33.22 -4.01 -17.70
CA ARG A 270 -34.55 -4.63 -17.84
C ARG A 270 -34.61 -5.92 -17.03
N VAL A 271 -35.28 -5.90 -15.89
CA VAL A 271 -35.51 -7.08 -15.03
C VAL A 271 -36.80 -7.81 -15.43
N ARG A 272 -36.73 -9.12 -15.65
CA ARG A 272 -37.90 -9.96 -16.02
C ARG A 272 -37.81 -11.34 -15.40
N TYR A 273 -38.95 -11.88 -14.97
CA TYR A 273 -39.04 -13.28 -14.57
C TYR A 273 -39.26 -14.18 -15.79
N ASP A 274 -38.35 -15.11 -16.05
CA ASP A 274 -38.49 -16.14 -17.08
C ASP A 274 -39.30 -17.32 -16.53
N LYS A 275 -40.52 -17.49 -17.05
CA LYS A 275 -41.44 -18.56 -16.59
C LYS A 275 -40.97 -19.96 -16.98
N THR A 276 -40.19 -20.09 -18.06
CA THR A 276 -39.71 -21.37 -18.58
C THR A 276 -38.62 -21.92 -17.67
N TRP A 277 -37.65 -21.06 -17.34
CA TRP A 277 -36.49 -21.43 -16.53
C TRP A 277 -36.71 -21.19 -15.03
N LYS A 278 -37.81 -20.53 -14.66
CA LYS A 278 -38.18 -20.17 -13.29
C LYS A 278 -37.11 -19.32 -12.59
N GLU A 279 -36.49 -18.41 -13.32
CA GLU A 279 -35.39 -17.56 -12.88
C GLU A 279 -35.65 -16.09 -13.21
N TRP A 280 -35.00 -15.17 -12.49
CA TRP A 280 -35.00 -13.76 -12.82
C TRP A 280 -33.85 -13.42 -13.76
N VAL A 281 -34.13 -12.55 -14.73
CA VAL A 281 -33.22 -12.21 -15.82
C VAL A 281 -33.05 -10.70 -15.92
N LEU A 282 -31.82 -10.21 -15.87
CA LEU A 282 -31.43 -8.83 -16.22
C LEU A 282 -31.03 -8.76 -17.69
N ARG A 283 -31.45 -7.72 -18.43
CA ARG A 283 -31.02 -7.50 -19.83
C ARG A 283 -30.63 -6.04 -20.07
N ASN A 284 -29.70 -5.83 -21.01
CA ASN A 284 -29.37 -4.50 -21.49
C ASN A 284 -30.62 -3.75 -22.02
N PRO A 285 -30.84 -2.48 -21.61
CA PRO A 285 -32.05 -1.75 -21.96
C PRO A 285 -32.28 -1.57 -23.46
N GLN A 286 -31.21 -1.47 -24.26
CA GLN A 286 -31.31 -1.13 -25.68
C GLN A 286 -31.47 -2.34 -26.61
N ARG A 287 -31.39 -3.59 -26.11
CA ARG A 287 -31.37 -4.83 -26.93
C ARG A 287 -30.35 -4.79 -28.10
N LYS A 288 -29.37 -3.88 -28.07
CA LYS A 288 -28.41 -3.73 -29.15
C LYS A 288 -27.58 -5.01 -29.25
N ARG A 289 -27.64 -5.64 -30.42
CA ARG A 289 -26.89 -6.83 -30.77
C ARG A 289 -25.41 -6.46 -30.80
N ILE A 290 -24.63 -6.99 -29.87
CA ILE A 290 -23.16 -6.92 -29.94
C ILE A 290 -22.77 -8.00 -30.97
N LEU A 291 -22.00 -7.61 -32.00
CA LEU A 291 -21.68 -8.45 -33.15
C LEU A 291 -20.84 -9.68 -32.75
N GLY A 292 -21.14 -10.85 -33.33
CA GLY A 292 -20.30 -12.06 -33.28
C GLY A 292 -20.99 -13.30 -33.87
N LEU A 293 -20.38 -13.93 -34.88
CA LEU A 293 -20.87 -15.13 -35.58
C LEU A 293 -20.35 -16.43 -34.93
N THR A 294 -21.26 -17.39 -34.72
CA THR A 294 -21.09 -18.85 -34.72
C THR A 294 -19.80 -19.46 -34.13
N SER A 295 -19.89 -20.04 -32.92
CA SER A 295 -18.99 -21.10 -32.47
C SER A 295 -19.79 -22.31 -31.96
N PRO A 296 -19.56 -23.53 -32.47
CA PRO A 296 -20.27 -24.73 -32.05
C PRO A 296 -19.44 -25.50 -31.01
N GLY A 297 -19.79 -25.38 -29.73
CA GLY A 297 -19.18 -26.22 -28.70
C GLY A 297 -19.57 -25.86 -27.27
N GLY A 298 -20.64 -26.49 -26.79
CA GLY A 298 -20.81 -26.89 -25.38
C GLY A 298 -21.07 -25.82 -24.31
N GLY A 299 -22.32 -25.73 -23.86
CA GLY A 299 -22.63 -25.46 -22.46
C GLY A 299 -22.60 -24.02 -21.97
N THR A 300 -23.42 -23.13 -22.54
CA THR A 300 -24.18 -22.05 -21.86
C THR A 300 -24.95 -21.29 -22.95
N ASN A 301 -26.11 -20.74 -22.60
CA ASN A 301 -27.07 -20.15 -23.54
C ASN A 301 -26.50 -18.92 -24.28
N PHE A 302 -25.89 -19.11 -25.46
CA PHE A 302 -25.55 -18.06 -26.44
C PHE A 302 -26.74 -17.15 -26.87
N LEU A 303 -27.96 -17.49 -26.45
CA LEU A 303 -29.19 -16.76 -26.76
C LEU A 303 -29.67 -15.83 -25.64
N ASN A 304 -29.10 -15.94 -24.43
CA ASN A 304 -29.57 -15.20 -23.27
C ASN A 304 -28.52 -14.19 -22.86
N TRP A 305 -28.53 -13.02 -23.51
CA TRP A 305 -27.81 -11.79 -23.13
C TRP A 305 -28.25 -11.27 -21.75
N ALA A 306 -28.06 -12.09 -20.73
CA ALA A 306 -28.85 -12.04 -19.52
C ALA A 306 -28.10 -12.55 -18.29
N PHE A 307 -28.13 -11.74 -17.23
CA PHE A 307 -27.71 -12.17 -15.90
C PHE A 307 -28.87 -12.85 -15.18
N LYS A 308 -28.59 -13.95 -14.47
CA LYS A 308 -29.62 -14.82 -13.91
C LYS A 308 -29.53 -14.92 -12.40
N TRP A 309 -30.71 -14.96 -11.76
CA TRP A 309 -30.83 -15.31 -10.34
C TRP A 309 -31.85 -16.42 -10.16
N ASN A 310 -31.41 -17.52 -9.55
CA ASN A 310 -32.23 -18.68 -9.24
C ASN A 310 -32.25 -18.94 -7.73
N GLN A 311 -33.33 -18.47 -7.08
CA GLN A 311 -33.55 -18.65 -5.66
C GLN A 311 -33.42 -20.12 -5.19
N ASN A 312 -33.86 -21.09 -5.98
CA ASN A 312 -33.78 -22.51 -5.58
C ASN A 312 -32.37 -23.08 -5.74
N ALA A 313 -31.58 -22.62 -6.71
CA ALA A 313 -30.17 -22.98 -6.81
C ALA A 313 -29.41 -22.42 -5.60
N TYR A 314 -29.63 -21.13 -5.34
CA TYR A 314 -29.09 -20.43 -4.19
C TYR A 314 -29.40 -21.11 -2.86
N LEU A 315 -30.68 -21.37 -2.56
CA LEU A 315 -31.08 -22.00 -1.29
C LEU A 315 -30.53 -23.43 -1.11
N ARG A 316 -30.18 -24.13 -2.20
CA ARG A 316 -29.62 -25.48 -2.14
C ARG A 316 -28.11 -25.48 -1.94
N SER A 317 -27.41 -24.54 -2.55
CA SER A 317 -25.96 -24.45 -2.44
C SER A 317 -25.51 -23.01 -2.68
N PRO A 318 -25.63 -22.14 -1.66
CA PRO A 318 -25.34 -20.71 -1.81
C PRO A 318 -23.86 -20.42 -2.06
N ILE A 319 -22.98 -21.33 -1.65
CA ILE A 319 -21.52 -21.25 -1.85
C ILE A 319 -21.12 -21.79 -3.24
N TRP A 320 -21.80 -22.82 -3.75
CA TRP A 320 -21.46 -23.41 -5.07
C TRP A 320 -21.76 -22.47 -6.23
N THR A 321 -22.65 -21.50 -6.06
CA THR A 321 -23.10 -20.66 -7.16
C THR A 321 -22.24 -19.41 -7.37
N LYS A 322 -21.54 -18.90 -6.34
CA LYS A 322 -20.60 -17.78 -6.52
C LYS A 322 -19.31 -18.23 -7.22
N GLY A 323 -18.82 -17.45 -8.18
CA GLY A 323 -17.53 -17.66 -8.85
C GLY A 323 -17.50 -18.81 -9.86
N HIS A 324 -18.64 -19.46 -10.13
CA HIS A 324 -18.71 -20.65 -10.99
C HIS A 324 -19.42 -20.39 -12.32
N ASP A 325 -20.56 -19.70 -12.28
CA ASP A 325 -21.39 -19.46 -13.45
C ASP A 325 -21.34 -17.97 -13.82
N GLN A 326 -20.57 -17.66 -14.86
CA GLN A 326 -20.48 -16.33 -15.44
C GLN A 326 -21.89 -15.71 -15.67
N GLY A 327 -22.13 -14.53 -15.09
CA GLY A 327 -23.35 -13.76 -15.31
C GLY A 327 -24.43 -13.92 -14.25
N GLU A 328 -24.07 -14.05 -12.97
CA GLU A 328 -25.03 -14.13 -11.87
C GLU A 328 -25.12 -12.83 -11.08
N TRP A 329 -26.20 -12.69 -10.33
CA TRP A 329 -26.42 -11.55 -9.45
C TRP A 329 -27.11 -12.03 -8.20
N TRP A 330 -26.73 -11.43 -7.07
CA TRP A 330 -26.93 -12.01 -5.76
C TRP A 330 -27.68 -11.05 -4.86
N PRO A 331 -28.65 -11.51 -4.06
CA PRO A 331 -29.18 -10.71 -2.98
C PRO A 331 -28.13 -10.61 -1.87
N THR A 332 -27.74 -9.37 -1.54
CA THR A 332 -26.76 -9.10 -0.48
C THR A 332 -27.26 -9.53 0.91
N SER A 333 -28.58 -9.65 1.08
CA SER A 333 -29.22 -10.07 2.34
C SER A 333 -29.05 -11.54 2.69
N VAL A 334 -28.63 -12.35 1.72
CA VAL A 334 -28.40 -13.77 1.94
C VAL A 334 -26.96 -14.18 1.71
N GLU A 335 -26.15 -13.26 1.18
CA GLU A 335 -24.77 -13.42 0.72
C GLU A 335 -23.93 -14.37 1.58
N ILE A 336 -24.10 -14.27 2.91
CA ILE A 336 -23.51 -15.20 3.86
C ILE A 336 -24.61 -16.07 4.48
N PRO A 337 -24.68 -17.36 4.14
CA PRO A 337 -25.73 -18.24 4.61
C PRO A 337 -25.86 -18.26 6.15
N GLY A 338 -27.04 -17.90 6.65
CA GLY A 338 -27.35 -17.90 8.09
C GLY A 338 -26.75 -16.74 8.90
N SER A 339 -26.05 -15.80 8.26
CA SER A 339 -25.52 -14.61 8.93
C SER A 339 -26.63 -13.59 9.21
N LYS A 340 -26.64 -13.06 10.45
CA LYS A 340 -27.46 -11.89 10.82
C LYS A 340 -26.80 -10.57 10.43
N LEU A 341 -25.56 -10.62 9.95
CA LEU A 341 -24.77 -9.47 9.52
C LEU A 341 -24.87 -9.25 8.00
N ASN A 342 -25.72 -9.99 7.30
CA ASN A 342 -25.99 -9.67 5.90
C ASN A 342 -26.70 -8.32 5.78
N ASP A 343 -26.72 -7.84 4.55
CA ASP A 343 -27.43 -6.63 4.18
C ASP A 343 -28.96 -6.74 4.36
N GLU A 344 -29.67 -5.62 4.25
CA GLU A 344 -31.13 -5.61 4.24
C GLU A 344 -31.69 -6.31 2.98
N GLU A 345 -32.89 -6.90 3.11
CA GLU A 345 -33.57 -7.49 1.95
C GLU A 345 -33.87 -6.45 0.85
N GLY A 346 -33.79 -6.90 -0.40
CA GLY A 346 -34.07 -6.07 -1.58
C GLY A 346 -32.86 -5.29 -2.11
N TYR A 347 -31.66 -5.53 -1.58
CA TYR A 347 -30.40 -5.13 -2.18
C TYR A 347 -29.72 -6.29 -2.89
N TYR A 348 -28.96 -5.97 -3.93
CA TYR A 348 -28.31 -6.93 -4.81
C TYR A 348 -26.95 -6.42 -5.25
N TYR A 349 -26.03 -7.32 -5.58
CA TYR A 349 -24.86 -6.99 -6.37
C TYR A 349 -24.78 -7.84 -7.63
N LEU A 350 -23.95 -7.42 -8.58
CA LEU A 350 -23.72 -8.12 -9.84
C LEU A 350 -22.37 -8.82 -9.75
N GLU A 351 -22.34 -10.13 -9.96
CA GLU A 351 -21.07 -10.88 -9.92
C GLU A 351 -20.19 -10.43 -11.07
N LEU A 352 -18.96 -10.04 -10.72
CA LEU A 352 -18.03 -9.42 -11.64
C LEU A 352 -16.83 -10.30 -11.98
N SER A 353 -16.65 -11.42 -11.28
CA SER A 353 -15.52 -12.36 -11.32
C SER A 353 -15.40 -13.25 -12.58
N GLY A 354 -16.32 -13.17 -13.55
CA GLY A 354 -16.37 -14.05 -14.73
C GLY A 354 -15.50 -13.66 -15.94
N ASP A 355 -15.38 -14.54 -16.95
CA ASP A 355 -14.67 -14.23 -18.22
C ASP A 355 -15.19 -12.95 -18.88
N LEU A 356 -14.27 -12.12 -19.40
CA LEU A 356 -14.63 -10.91 -20.12
C LEU A 356 -15.35 -11.21 -21.45
N PRO A 357 -16.33 -10.38 -21.86
CA PRO A 357 -16.97 -10.50 -23.16
C PRO A 357 -15.95 -10.28 -24.30
N GLY A 358 -15.76 -11.26 -25.18
CA GLY A 358 -15.01 -11.12 -26.44
C GLY A 358 -13.52 -11.50 -26.42
N GLU A 359 -13.06 -12.26 -25.43
CA GLU A 359 -11.68 -12.78 -25.38
C GLU A 359 -11.37 -13.81 -26.49
N PRO A 360 -10.22 -13.71 -27.18
CA PRO A 360 -9.78 -14.72 -28.16
C PRO A 360 -9.17 -15.98 -27.53
N PHE A 361 -8.97 -16.03 -26.21
CA PHE A 361 -8.30 -17.15 -25.54
C PHE A 361 -9.14 -18.43 -25.41
N ASN A 362 -10.47 -18.29 -25.50
CA ASN A 362 -11.37 -19.39 -25.78
C ASN A 362 -12.27 -18.96 -26.94
N ALA A 363 -12.35 -19.73 -28.02
CA ALA A 363 -13.24 -19.49 -29.16
C ALA A 363 -14.76 -19.55 -28.80
N ALA A 364 -15.09 -19.47 -27.51
CA ALA A 364 -16.40 -19.48 -26.91
C ALA A 364 -16.66 -18.24 -26.02
N ALA A 365 -15.81 -17.20 -26.06
CA ALA A 365 -16.14 -15.94 -25.39
C ALA A 365 -17.50 -15.44 -25.87
N ASP A 366 -18.38 -15.12 -24.92
CA ASP A 366 -19.75 -14.69 -25.18
C ASP A 366 -19.80 -13.15 -25.28
N PRO A 367 -19.68 -12.55 -26.50
CA PRO A 367 -19.85 -11.12 -26.69
C PRO A 367 -21.25 -10.62 -26.28
N GLY A 368 -22.19 -11.53 -25.98
CA GLY A 368 -23.52 -11.22 -25.49
C GLY A 368 -23.61 -10.78 -24.03
N ARG A 369 -22.51 -10.80 -23.26
CA ARG A 369 -22.49 -10.52 -21.82
C ARG A 369 -21.97 -9.14 -21.41
N SER A 370 -21.71 -8.24 -22.35
CA SER A 370 -21.32 -6.88 -21.99
C SER A 370 -22.43 -6.17 -21.21
N LEU A 371 -22.08 -5.60 -20.06
CA LEU A 371 -22.99 -4.92 -19.16
C LEU A 371 -23.07 -3.44 -19.53
N TYR A 372 -24.14 -3.05 -20.22
CA TYR A 372 -24.39 -1.65 -20.60
C TYR A 372 -25.69 -1.18 -19.96
N PRO A 373 -25.64 -0.62 -18.74
CA PRO A 373 -26.85 -0.18 -18.08
C PRO A 373 -27.35 1.15 -18.70
N ALA A 374 -28.64 1.46 -18.55
CA ALA A 374 -29.19 2.75 -19.00
C ALA A 374 -28.80 3.88 -18.04
N ALA A 375 -28.61 3.56 -16.77
CA ALA A 375 -28.18 4.44 -15.70
C ALA A 375 -27.16 3.70 -14.84
N PHE A 376 -26.40 4.41 -14.01
CA PHE A 376 -25.55 3.80 -12.99
C PHE A 376 -26.01 4.32 -11.65
N LEU A 377 -26.72 3.49 -10.88
CA LEU A 377 -27.43 3.92 -9.67
C LEU A 377 -27.03 3.04 -8.48
N PRO A 378 -25.73 3.00 -8.11
CA PRO A 378 -25.31 2.31 -6.89
C PRO A 378 -26.08 2.86 -5.70
N SER A 379 -26.38 1.97 -4.76
CA SER A 379 -27.02 2.23 -3.49
C SER A 379 -25.98 2.03 -2.40
N PRO A 380 -25.22 3.08 -2.04
CA PRO A 380 -24.09 2.92 -1.12
C PRO A 380 -24.53 2.48 0.27
N LEU A 381 -23.61 1.87 1.01
CA LEU A 381 -23.79 1.64 2.44
C LEU A 381 -23.90 2.98 3.19
N PRO A 382 -24.73 3.09 4.24
CA PRO A 382 -24.95 4.34 4.97
C PRO A 382 -23.66 5.02 5.44
N GLU A 383 -22.65 4.25 5.85
CA GLU A 383 -21.38 4.73 6.40
C GLU A 383 -20.50 5.45 5.37
N VAL A 384 -20.71 5.20 4.07
CA VAL A 384 -19.95 5.82 2.98
C VAL A 384 -20.84 6.56 1.99
N ALA A 385 -22.14 6.71 2.29
CA ALA A 385 -23.11 7.31 1.38
C ALA A 385 -22.73 8.74 0.95
N GLU A 386 -22.14 9.52 1.86
CA GLU A 386 -21.65 10.87 1.55
C GLU A 386 -20.53 10.86 0.51
N GLN A 387 -19.59 9.93 0.64
CA GLN A 387 -18.44 9.80 -0.27
C GLN A 387 -18.87 9.35 -1.67
N CYS A 388 -19.99 8.63 -1.76
CA CYS A 388 -20.53 8.09 -3.00
C CYS A 388 -21.62 8.96 -3.65
N GLN A 389 -21.93 10.15 -3.12
CA GLN A 389 -23.06 10.98 -3.60
C GLN A 389 -22.97 11.28 -5.11
N THR A 390 -21.76 11.47 -5.62
CA THR A 390 -21.50 11.81 -7.03
C THR A 390 -21.41 10.59 -7.95
N TRP A 391 -21.46 9.38 -7.40
CA TRP A 391 -21.26 8.17 -8.20
C TRP A 391 -22.45 7.87 -9.11
N ARG A 392 -23.66 8.24 -8.67
CA ARG A 392 -24.90 7.98 -9.39
C ARG A 392 -24.96 8.80 -10.68
N ALA A 393 -25.14 8.12 -11.81
CA ALA A 393 -25.33 8.70 -13.12
C ALA A 393 -26.70 8.28 -13.68
N PRO A 394 -27.71 9.17 -13.68
CA PRO A 394 -29.05 8.87 -14.21
C PRO A 394 -29.08 8.48 -15.69
N SER A 395 -28.00 8.78 -16.43
CA SER A 395 -27.75 8.32 -17.78
C SER A 395 -26.33 7.78 -17.87
N ALA A 396 -26.21 6.52 -18.31
CA ALA A 396 -24.94 5.83 -18.49
C ALA A 396 -24.90 5.07 -19.84
N GLU A 397 -25.76 5.46 -20.78
CA GLU A 397 -25.92 4.73 -22.04
C GLU A 397 -24.61 4.64 -22.82
N GLY A 398 -24.25 3.42 -23.22
CA GLY A 398 -23.03 3.15 -23.99
C GLY A 398 -21.75 3.03 -23.16
N LEU A 399 -21.82 3.25 -21.85
CA LEU A 399 -20.71 3.00 -20.92
C LEU A 399 -20.81 1.58 -20.35
N HIS A 400 -19.68 0.89 -20.28
CA HIS A 400 -19.61 -0.45 -19.70
C HIS A 400 -19.68 -0.36 -18.17
N LEU A 401 -20.38 -1.30 -17.50
CA LEU A 401 -20.51 -1.31 -16.04
C LEU A 401 -19.15 -1.34 -15.33
N TYR A 402 -18.24 -2.24 -15.72
CA TYR A 402 -16.87 -2.24 -15.18
C TYR A 402 -16.17 -0.88 -15.31
N SER A 403 -16.37 -0.15 -16.42
CA SER A 403 -15.80 1.19 -16.57
C SER A 403 -16.45 2.21 -15.64
N LEU A 404 -17.77 2.12 -15.44
CA LEU A 404 -18.49 2.97 -14.50
C LEU A 404 -17.98 2.75 -13.08
N ILE A 405 -17.87 1.49 -12.64
CA ILE A 405 -17.31 1.11 -11.34
C ILE A 405 -15.87 1.61 -11.20
N GLY A 406 -15.00 1.26 -12.15
CA GLY A 406 -13.58 1.63 -12.13
C GLY A 406 -13.38 3.14 -12.02
N SER A 407 -14.12 3.92 -12.83
CA SER A 407 -14.04 5.38 -12.80
C SER A 407 -14.54 6.04 -11.50
N ARG A 408 -15.12 5.26 -10.57
CA ARG A 408 -15.58 5.75 -9.26
C ARG A 408 -14.71 5.26 -8.12
N ILE A 409 -14.26 4.02 -8.18
CA ILE A 409 -13.49 3.40 -7.09
C ILE A 409 -11.99 3.68 -7.18
N LEU A 410 -11.41 3.75 -8.39
CA LEU A 410 -9.97 3.94 -8.57
C LEU A 410 -9.43 5.24 -7.93
N PRO A 411 -10.13 6.40 -8.03
CA PRO A 411 -9.74 7.58 -7.25
C PRO A 411 -9.64 7.28 -5.75
N ALA A 412 -10.65 6.65 -5.17
CA ALA A 412 -10.65 6.33 -3.74
C ALA A 412 -9.53 5.34 -3.38
N VAL A 413 -9.24 4.36 -4.22
CA VAL A 413 -8.11 3.42 -4.01
C VAL A 413 -6.78 4.19 -3.94
N VAL A 414 -6.52 5.08 -4.90
CA VAL A 414 -5.30 5.91 -4.92
C VAL A 414 -5.23 6.81 -3.69
N GLU A 415 -6.32 7.47 -3.33
CA GLU A 415 -6.41 8.34 -2.15
C GLU A 415 -6.13 7.58 -0.83
N HIS A 416 -6.66 6.36 -0.69
CA HIS A 416 -6.44 5.52 0.50
C HIS A 416 -5.02 4.96 0.54
N THR A 417 -4.48 4.50 -0.58
CA THR A 417 -3.08 4.04 -0.65
C THR A 417 -2.11 5.18 -0.32
N ALA A 418 -2.32 6.38 -0.87
CA ALA A 418 -1.49 7.55 -0.56
C ALA A 418 -1.56 7.91 0.92
N GLY A 419 -2.76 7.91 1.49
CA GLY A 419 -2.96 8.15 2.92
C GLY A 419 -2.31 7.09 3.81
N LEU A 420 -2.30 5.82 3.40
CA LEU A 420 -1.63 4.74 4.13
C LEU A 420 -0.09 4.93 4.12
N ILE A 421 0.47 5.31 2.97
CA ILE A 421 1.91 5.58 2.84
C ILE A 421 2.33 6.74 3.75
N GLU A 422 1.54 7.81 3.76
CA GLU A 422 1.77 8.95 4.64
C GLU A 422 1.62 8.57 6.11
N HIS A 423 0.57 7.82 6.46
CA HIS A 423 0.35 7.36 7.83
C HIS A 423 1.50 6.47 8.33
N PHE A 424 2.01 5.58 7.48
CA PHE A 424 3.19 4.79 7.79
C PHE A 424 4.39 5.68 8.10
N PHE A 425 4.67 6.67 7.23
CA PHE A 425 5.76 7.61 7.46
C PHE A 425 5.57 8.41 8.75
N ASP A 426 4.37 8.97 8.98
CA ASP A 426 4.04 9.74 10.19
C ASP A 426 4.35 8.90 11.45
N ILE A 427 4.11 7.59 11.41
CA ILE A 427 4.45 6.68 12.51
C ILE A 427 5.97 6.52 12.64
N VAL A 428 6.65 6.10 11.57
CA VAL A 428 8.03 5.61 11.66
C VAL A 428 9.11 6.69 11.53
N ASN A 429 8.76 7.91 11.11
CA ASN A 429 9.70 9.02 10.96
C ASN A 429 10.49 9.24 12.26
N HIS A 430 11.81 9.18 12.18
CA HIS A 430 12.64 9.29 13.38
C HIS A 430 12.67 10.72 13.91
N PRO A 431 12.73 10.91 15.23
CA PRO A 431 12.99 12.23 15.77
C PRO A 431 14.37 12.73 15.29
N PRO A 432 14.49 14.02 14.93
CA PRO A 432 15.77 14.61 14.57
C PRO A 432 16.71 14.62 15.79
N PHE A 433 18.02 14.63 15.57
CA PHE A 433 19.00 14.88 16.62
C PHE A 433 20.16 15.73 16.09
N VAL A 434 20.92 16.33 17.00
CA VAL A 434 22.16 17.04 16.63
C VAL A 434 23.22 16.00 16.32
N ARG A 435 23.50 15.79 15.03
CA ARG A 435 24.50 14.83 14.54
C ARG A 435 25.92 15.31 14.83
N SER A 436 26.18 16.60 14.62
CA SER A 436 27.46 17.22 15.00
C SER A 436 27.34 18.71 15.32
N LEU A 437 28.24 19.17 16.17
CA LEU A 437 28.47 20.57 16.52
C LEU A 437 29.95 20.88 16.28
N GLU A 438 30.20 21.89 15.44
CA GLU A 438 31.53 22.42 15.19
C GLU A 438 31.62 23.87 15.69
N ILE A 439 32.69 24.18 16.42
CA ILE A 439 33.04 25.54 16.82
C ILE A 439 34.46 25.83 16.36
N SER A 440 34.65 26.84 15.54
CA SER A 440 35.95 27.18 14.95
C SER A 440 36.22 28.67 14.97
N GLN A 441 37.50 29.04 15.10
CA GLN A 441 37.97 30.42 15.01
C GLN A 441 39.07 30.52 13.96
N SER A 442 39.08 31.59 13.16
CA SER A 442 40.08 31.77 12.10
C SER A 442 41.50 31.74 12.66
N GLY A 443 42.31 30.75 12.24
CA GLY A 443 43.68 30.54 12.73
C GLY A 443 43.78 29.97 14.15
N GLY A 444 42.65 29.63 14.78
CA GLY A 444 42.55 29.05 16.11
C GLY A 444 42.19 27.56 16.11
N PRO A 445 41.87 26.98 17.29
CA PRO A 445 41.36 25.62 17.38
C PRO A 445 40.02 25.42 16.70
N LYS A 446 39.75 24.16 16.35
CA LYS A 446 38.43 23.66 15.95
C LYS A 446 38.00 22.57 16.93
N TYR A 447 36.82 22.73 17.51
CA TYR A 447 36.15 21.73 18.34
C TYR A 447 35.07 21.08 17.51
N THR A 448 35.08 19.76 17.42
CA THR A 448 34.03 19.00 16.77
C THR A 448 33.46 17.99 17.77
N PHE A 449 32.17 18.09 18.04
CA PHE A 449 31.38 17.08 18.73
C PHE A 449 30.57 16.36 17.67
N TYR A 450 30.58 15.02 17.67
CA TYR A 450 29.73 14.26 16.77
C TYR A 450 29.36 12.89 17.34
N TRP A 451 28.20 12.40 16.94
CA TRP A 451 27.77 11.05 17.26
C TRP A 451 28.33 10.05 16.25
N GLU A 452 29.06 9.06 16.74
CA GLU A 452 29.53 7.93 15.94
C GLU A 452 28.54 6.77 16.07
N ASP A 453 27.89 6.42 14.97
CA ASP A 453 26.98 5.29 14.90
C ASP A 453 27.74 3.95 15.02
N LYS A 454 27.28 3.09 15.92
CA LYS A 454 27.76 1.70 16.05
C LYS A 454 26.65 0.74 15.64
N LYS A 455 27.03 -0.26 14.85
CA LYS A 455 26.18 -1.37 14.45
C LYS A 455 26.64 -2.62 15.18
N ASP A 456 25.70 -3.41 15.66
CA ASP A 456 26.00 -4.77 16.08
C ASP A 456 26.07 -5.64 14.81
N PRO A 457 27.00 -6.61 14.74
CA PRO A 457 27.01 -7.56 13.63
C PRO A 457 25.66 -8.30 13.63
N PRO A 458 24.99 -8.42 12.47
CA PRO A 458 23.75 -9.16 12.42
C PRO A 458 24.03 -10.64 12.76
N PRO A 459 23.05 -11.36 13.32
CA PRO A 459 23.21 -12.80 13.50
C PRO A 459 23.51 -13.47 12.16
N PRO A 460 24.22 -14.61 12.10
CA PRO A 460 24.65 -15.23 10.83
C PRO A 460 23.52 -15.53 9.83
N SER A 461 22.27 -15.57 10.29
CA SER A 461 21.09 -15.79 9.46
C SER A 461 20.58 -14.53 8.77
N ARG A 462 20.94 -13.32 9.24
CA ARG A 462 20.48 -12.03 8.73
C ARG A 462 21.62 -11.28 8.02
N THR A 463 21.27 -10.50 7.01
CA THR A 463 22.22 -9.62 6.32
C THR A 463 22.03 -8.16 6.69
N ILE A 464 20.82 -7.78 7.11
CA ILE A 464 20.51 -6.40 7.48
C ILE A 464 21.00 -6.13 8.90
N SER A 465 21.80 -5.08 9.03
CA SER A 465 22.22 -4.52 10.32
C SER A 465 21.68 -3.11 10.47
N ASP A 466 21.42 -2.73 11.72
CA ASP A 466 20.91 -1.42 12.07
C ASP A 466 21.78 -0.78 13.16
N ILE A 467 21.56 0.49 13.44
CA ILE A 467 22.28 1.21 14.50
C ILE A 467 21.79 0.69 15.86
N SER A 468 22.73 0.19 16.67
CA SER A 468 22.46 -0.33 18.02
C SER A 468 22.71 0.70 19.10
N ARG A 469 23.72 1.56 18.91
CA ARG A 469 24.08 2.65 19.83
C ARG A 469 24.87 3.73 19.11
N ARG A 470 24.99 4.91 19.74
CA ARG A 470 25.84 6.01 19.30
C ARG A 470 26.82 6.39 20.41
N ILE A 471 28.03 6.76 20.00
CA ILE A 471 29.08 7.22 20.92
C ILE A 471 29.40 8.67 20.61
N LEU A 472 29.21 9.56 21.58
CA LEU A 472 29.62 10.96 21.44
C LEU A 472 31.14 11.05 21.44
N THR A 473 31.69 11.54 20.34
CA THR A 473 33.13 11.76 20.16
C THR A 473 33.44 13.24 20.16
N VAL A 474 34.57 13.61 20.74
CA VAL A 474 35.08 14.98 20.75
C VAL A 474 36.45 14.99 20.09
N GLU A 475 36.58 15.76 19.02
CA GLU A 475 37.85 16.00 18.34
C GLU A 475 38.29 17.44 18.54
N LEU A 476 39.58 17.61 18.85
CA LEU A 476 40.22 18.90 19.00
C LEU A 476 41.36 19.01 17.98
N GLU A 477 41.15 19.81 16.94
CA GLU A 477 42.22 20.15 16.00
C GLU A 477 42.97 21.39 16.51
N SER A 478 44.27 21.21 16.80
CA SER A 478 45.18 22.31 17.13
C SER A 478 46.03 22.66 15.91
N PRO A 479 46.18 23.96 15.56
CA PRO A 479 47.07 24.41 14.48
C PRO A 479 48.54 23.97 14.64
N THR A 480 48.96 23.61 15.86
CA THR A 480 50.35 23.21 16.17
C THR A 480 50.58 21.69 16.21
N GLY A 481 49.60 20.87 15.82
CA GLY A 481 49.78 19.42 15.64
C GLY A 481 49.99 18.60 16.93
N GLY A 482 49.79 19.20 18.10
CA GLY A 482 49.86 18.51 19.40
C GLY A 482 48.52 18.52 20.14
N TRP A 483 48.05 17.35 20.56
CA TRP A 483 46.97 17.20 21.54
C TRP A 483 47.43 17.82 22.87
N THR A 484 47.08 19.09 23.11
CA THR A 484 47.35 19.76 24.38
C THR A 484 46.02 20.02 25.06
N GLU A 485 45.93 19.70 26.35
CA GLU A 485 44.71 19.76 27.17
C GLU A 485 44.14 21.18 27.37
N ALA A 486 44.67 22.19 26.68
CA ALA A 486 44.39 23.59 26.96
C ALA A 486 44.37 24.49 25.70
N VAL A 487 43.90 23.97 24.56
CA VAL A 487 43.49 24.86 23.47
C VAL A 487 42.10 25.39 23.83
N GLY A 488 41.95 26.72 23.86
CA GLY A 488 40.70 27.44 24.12
C GLY A 488 40.46 28.42 22.98
N LEU A 489 39.20 28.76 22.69
CA LEU A 489 38.91 29.86 21.78
C LEU A 489 39.44 31.17 22.39
N GLY A 490 40.09 32.02 21.61
CA GLY A 490 40.56 33.33 22.02
C GLY A 490 39.52 34.43 21.77
N PRO A 491 39.76 35.67 22.21
CA PRO A 491 38.89 36.80 21.93
C PRO A 491 38.64 36.99 20.42
N GLY A 492 37.44 37.44 20.05
CA GLY A 492 37.07 37.71 18.66
C GLY A 492 35.83 36.93 18.21
N LYS A 493 35.74 36.64 16.91
CA LYS A 493 34.62 35.91 16.32
C LYS A 493 34.92 34.41 16.21
N ALA A 494 33.99 33.58 16.62
CA ALA A 494 34.00 32.15 16.32
C ALA A 494 32.74 31.76 15.52
N LEU A 495 32.90 30.83 14.60
CA LEU A 495 31.82 30.23 13.82
C LEU A 495 31.28 29.02 14.58
N ILE A 496 29.96 28.93 14.70
CA ILE A 496 29.24 27.74 15.13
C ILE A 496 28.57 27.13 13.91
N ARG A 497 28.73 25.82 13.73
CA ARG A 497 28.04 25.03 12.71
C ARG A 497 27.42 23.80 13.37
N ILE A 498 26.11 23.65 13.23
CA ILE A 498 25.33 22.52 13.75
C ILE A 498 24.81 21.72 12.56
N VAL A 499 24.96 20.40 12.60
CA VAL A 499 24.39 19.48 11.62
C VAL A 499 23.34 18.62 12.32
N PHE A 500 22.13 18.61 11.79
CA PHE A 500 21.02 17.78 12.24
C PHE A 500 20.96 16.47 11.44
N SER A 501 20.34 15.43 12.00
CA SER A 501 20.13 14.16 11.30
C SER A 501 19.05 14.24 10.23
N GLU A 502 18.06 15.10 10.42
CA GLU A 502 16.91 15.31 9.54
C GLU A 502 16.66 16.83 9.36
N PRO A 503 15.90 17.26 8.34
CA PRO A 503 15.51 18.66 8.19
C PRO A 503 14.70 19.19 9.39
N VAL A 504 15.01 20.38 9.88
CA VAL A 504 14.38 20.95 11.09
C VAL A 504 13.86 22.39 10.91
N ARG A 505 12.81 22.76 11.64
CA ARG A 505 12.31 24.14 11.78
C ARG A 505 11.30 24.26 12.94
N PRO A 506 11.34 25.31 13.79
CA PRO A 506 12.41 26.31 13.93
C PRO A 506 13.65 25.76 14.65
N VAL A 507 14.73 26.55 14.73
CA VAL A 507 15.95 26.23 15.50
C VAL A 507 16.22 27.39 16.49
N ASP A 508 16.36 27.08 17.78
CA ASP A 508 16.79 28.02 18.84
C ASP A 508 18.11 27.52 19.45
N VAL A 509 19.12 28.39 19.46
CA VAL A 509 20.47 28.09 19.96
C VAL A 509 20.83 29.12 21.02
N LYS A 510 21.27 28.64 22.19
CA LYS A 510 21.76 29.47 23.29
C LYS A 510 23.21 29.12 23.60
N VAL A 511 24.05 30.14 23.74
CA VAL A 511 25.46 29.99 24.14
C VAL A 511 25.70 30.77 25.42
N GLY A 512 26.03 30.06 26.50
CA GLY A 512 26.13 30.67 27.84
C GLY A 512 24.83 31.34 28.30
N GLY A 513 23.68 30.82 27.86
CA GLY A 513 22.35 31.36 28.15
C GLY A 513 21.88 32.50 27.24
N ALA A 514 22.74 33.03 26.37
CA ALA A 514 22.36 34.07 25.41
C ALA A 514 21.92 33.45 24.07
N THR A 515 20.80 33.91 23.51
CA THR A 515 20.33 33.48 22.18
C THR A 515 21.30 33.91 21.09
N VAL A 516 21.63 32.97 20.20
CA VAL A 516 22.49 33.17 19.03
C VAL A 516 21.63 33.09 17.79
N PHE A 517 21.68 34.13 16.96
CA PHE A 517 20.95 34.17 15.69
C PHE A 517 21.81 33.58 14.56
N GLY A 518 21.22 32.67 13.80
CA GLY A 518 21.87 32.00 12.68
C GLY A 518 20.90 31.65 11.57
N PHE A 519 21.41 30.90 10.60
CA PHE A 519 20.67 30.57 9.38
C PHE A 519 20.78 29.07 9.09
N LEU A 520 19.65 28.47 8.71
CA LEU A 520 19.61 27.16 8.08
C LEU A 520 20.00 27.27 6.61
N ASP A 521 20.65 26.24 6.07
CA ASP A 521 20.88 26.09 4.64
C ASP A 521 19.62 25.63 3.89
N GLU A 522 19.71 25.49 2.56
CA GLU A 522 18.58 25.08 1.71
C GLU A 522 18.06 23.66 2.03
N SER A 523 18.91 22.82 2.62
CA SER A 523 18.51 21.47 3.06
C SER A 523 17.77 21.47 4.39
N GLU A 524 17.84 22.59 5.13
CA GLU A 524 17.35 22.73 6.51
C GLU A 524 17.98 21.71 7.49
N THR A 525 19.16 21.16 7.15
CA THR A 525 19.91 20.23 8.02
C THR A 525 21.18 20.85 8.61
N VAL A 526 21.63 22.01 8.10
CA VAL A 526 22.83 22.68 8.60
C VAL A 526 22.48 24.09 9.07
N TRP A 527 22.72 24.37 10.35
CA TRP A 527 22.57 25.71 10.92
C TRP A 527 23.94 26.33 11.20
N THR A 528 24.09 27.62 10.90
CA THR A 528 25.35 28.36 11.12
C THR A 528 25.15 29.73 11.74
N ALA A 529 26.07 30.14 12.61
CA ALA A 529 26.09 31.47 13.22
C ALA A 529 27.51 31.91 13.61
N GLU A 530 27.70 33.22 13.75
CA GLU A 530 28.89 33.78 14.40
C GLU A 530 28.58 34.14 15.86
N ILE A 531 29.49 33.79 16.76
CA ILE A 531 29.46 34.24 18.16
C ILE A 531 30.64 35.16 18.47
N ALA A 532 30.39 36.14 19.32
CA ALA A 532 31.43 37.02 19.85
C ALA A 532 31.98 36.47 21.18
N ILE A 533 33.31 36.40 21.26
CA ILE A 533 34.06 36.04 22.46
C ILE A 533 34.67 37.33 23.02
N ASP A 534 34.12 37.75 24.16
CA ASP A 534 34.51 38.97 24.86
C ASP A 534 35.99 38.91 25.31
N PRO A 535 36.84 39.91 24.95
CA PRO A 535 38.21 40.00 25.46
C PRO A 535 38.30 40.20 26.98
N ASP A 536 37.31 40.82 27.62
CA ASP A 536 37.38 41.24 29.03
C ASP A 536 36.85 40.18 30.02
N GLY A 537 36.56 38.97 29.54
CA GLY A 537 36.08 37.87 30.38
C GLY A 537 37.17 37.20 31.24
N PRO A 538 36.80 36.21 32.08
CA PRO A 538 37.76 35.51 32.92
C PRO A 538 38.80 34.74 32.09
N PRO A 539 40.02 34.49 32.63
CA PRO A 539 41.09 33.81 31.88
C PRO A 539 40.68 32.45 31.28
N GLU A 540 39.81 31.72 31.98
CA GLU A 540 39.19 30.49 31.50
C GLU A 540 37.68 30.52 31.79
N GLU A 541 36.88 30.09 30.83
CA GLU A 541 35.42 30.04 30.93
C GLU A 541 34.90 28.81 30.18
N THR A 542 33.99 28.05 30.79
CA THR A 542 33.25 27.00 30.08
C THR A 542 31.88 27.55 29.70
N ARG A 543 31.52 27.46 28.42
CA ARG A 543 30.18 27.82 27.94
C ARG A 543 29.43 26.58 27.49
N GLU A 544 28.16 26.57 27.86
CA GLU A 544 27.16 25.60 27.38
C GLU A 544 26.58 26.07 26.05
N VAL A 545 26.38 25.14 25.12
CA VAL A 545 25.57 25.31 23.91
C VAL A 545 24.33 24.45 24.09
N ALA A 546 23.18 25.11 24.25
CA ALA A 546 21.86 24.48 24.28
C ALA A 546 21.18 24.67 22.92
N ILE A 547 20.63 23.60 22.36
CA ILE A 547 20.05 23.57 21.02
C ILE A 547 18.65 22.98 21.15
N SER A 548 17.65 23.64 20.59
CA SER A 548 16.31 23.07 20.41
C SER A 548 15.88 23.26 18.96
N ALA A 549 15.19 22.27 18.43
CA ALA A 549 14.61 22.32 17.10
C ALA A 549 13.40 21.39 17.00
N GLU A 550 12.55 21.65 16.02
CA GLU A 550 11.42 20.79 15.65
C GLU A 550 11.69 20.13 14.30
N ASP A 551 11.21 18.90 14.10
CA ASP A 551 11.26 18.23 12.80
C ASP A 551 10.42 19.01 11.79
N LYS A 552 10.92 19.14 10.56
CA LYS A 552 10.16 19.69 9.46
C LYS A 552 8.99 18.79 9.06
N ASN A 553 9.19 17.48 9.17
CA ASN A 553 8.29 16.45 8.66
C ASN A 553 7.23 16.07 9.70
N ASN A 554 6.17 15.42 9.23
CA ASN A 554 5.04 15.02 10.07
C ASN A 554 5.38 13.84 11.01
N HIS A 555 4.66 13.78 12.12
CA HIS A 555 4.75 12.74 13.15
C HIS A 555 3.36 12.32 13.65
N PHE A 556 3.17 11.04 13.89
CA PHE A 556 1.95 10.48 14.45
C PHE A 556 1.79 10.94 15.91
N GLY A 557 0.62 11.50 16.23
CA GLY A 557 0.30 12.01 17.56
C GLY A 557 1.14 13.21 18.02
N ASN A 558 1.89 13.86 17.13
CA ASN A 558 2.90 14.90 17.42
C ASN A 558 4.09 14.41 18.28
N GLU A 559 4.19 13.13 18.61
CA GLU A 559 5.34 12.58 19.33
C GLU A 559 6.50 12.31 18.37
N GLY A 560 7.70 12.78 18.68
CA GLY A 560 8.88 12.67 17.82
C GLY A 560 9.19 13.94 17.02
N GLY A 561 8.31 14.95 17.06
CA GLY A 561 8.48 16.20 16.34
C GLY A 561 9.51 17.18 16.91
N THR A 562 10.24 16.82 17.98
CA THR A 562 11.31 17.64 18.55
C THR A 562 12.63 16.88 18.54
N LEU A 563 13.74 17.54 18.85
CA LEU A 563 15.02 16.85 18.98
C LEU A 563 14.96 15.71 20.01
N ASP A 564 15.63 14.61 19.67
CA ASP A 564 16.07 13.59 20.61
C ASP A 564 17.26 14.11 21.40
N GLY A 565 17.02 14.38 22.69
CA GLY A 565 17.96 14.99 23.64
C GLY A 565 19.16 14.10 23.93
N ASP A 566 18.99 12.77 23.89
CA ASP A 566 20.06 11.79 24.06
C ASP A 566 19.96 10.68 23.00
N PRO A 567 20.57 10.86 21.82
CA PRO A 567 20.52 9.87 20.75
C PRO A 567 21.51 8.70 20.97
N SER A 568 22.11 8.55 22.17
CA SER A 568 23.07 7.48 22.48
C SER A 568 22.47 6.08 22.31
N THR A 569 21.18 5.94 22.59
CA THR A 569 20.39 4.75 22.21
C THR A 569 19.37 5.18 21.16
N PRO A 570 19.41 4.63 19.94
CA PRO A 570 18.53 5.08 18.87
C PRO A 570 17.04 4.95 19.24
N ALA A 571 16.31 6.04 19.08
CA ALA A 571 14.86 6.10 19.26
C ALA A 571 14.16 5.15 18.27
N ARG A 572 13.20 4.37 18.75
CA ARG A 572 12.41 3.45 17.91
C ARG A 572 10.95 3.48 18.30
N ARG A 573 10.06 3.39 17.30
CA ARG A 573 8.65 3.10 17.53
C ARG A 573 8.49 1.65 17.97
N ILE A 574 7.74 1.43 19.05
CA ILE A 574 7.21 0.12 19.37
C ILE A 574 6.03 -0.13 18.44
N ALA A 575 5.96 -1.30 17.82
CA ALA A 575 4.81 -1.71 17.01
C ALA A 575 3.58 -2.12 17.87
N ASP A 576 3.38 -1.45 19.00
CA ASP A 576 2.23 -1.61 19.90
C ASP A 576 1.03 -0.88 19.29
N TYR A 577 0.22 -1.64 18.55
CA TYR A 577 -0.94 -1.13 17.84
C TYR A 577 -2.12 -0.84 18.78
N PRO A 578 -2.86 0.28 18.62
CA PRO A 578 -2.67 1.37 17.65
C PRO A 578 -1.87 2.57 18.20
N ASP A 579 -1.22 2.44 19.36
CA ASP A 579 -0.61 3.57 20.09
C ASP A 579 0.76 4.00 19.52
N TYR A 580 1.53 3.05 18.98
CA TYR A 580 2.87 3.23 18.40
C TYR A 580 3.82 4.07 19.27
N ARG A 581 4.00 3.78 20.54
CA ARG A 581 4.82 4.64 21.43
C ARG A 581 6.30 4.64 21.04
N TRP A 582 7.01 5.70 21.36
CA TRP A 582 8.47 5.73 21.27
C TRP A 582 9.17 5.00 22.41
N THR A 583 10.32 4.40 22.10
CA THR A 583 11.33 3.92 23.05
C THR A 583 12.62 4.66 22.82
N ASN A 584 13.36 4.92 23.90
CA ASN A 584 14.66 5.60 23.90
C ASN A 584 14.63 7.01 23.27
N TYR A 585 13.46 7.64 23.18
CA TYR A 585 13.32 9.01 22.71
C TYR A 585 13.21 9.95 23.91
N GLU A 586 14.10 10.93 24.01
CA GLU A 586 14.07 11.96 25.03
C GLU A 586 13.70 13.32 24.41
N SER A 587 12.42 13.66 24.39
CA SER A 587 11.94 14.93 23.79
C SER A 587 12.52 16.15 24.50
N GLY A 588 13.08 17.09 23.73
CA GLY A 588 13.36 18.45 24.22
C GLY A 588 14.62 19.08 23.63
N GLU A 589 15.37 19.77 24.50
CA GLU A 589 16.68 20.32 24.14
C GLU A 589 17.65 19.17 23.82
N GLY A 590 18.40 19.31 22.73
CA GLY A 590 19.49 18.42 22.37
C GLY A 590 20.53 18.29 23.47
N THR A 591 21.37 17.27 23.37
CA THR A 591 22.50 17.04 24.28
C THR A 591 23.25 18.35 24.53
N ARG A 592 23.50 18.68 25.80
CA ARG A 592 24.19 19.92 26.17
C ARG A 592 25.68 19.80 25.85
N PHE A 593 26.16 20.64 24.95
CA PHE A 593 27.57 20.67 24.56
C PHE A 593 28.32 21.73 25.37
N PHE A 594 29.57 21.44 25.74
CA PHE A 594 30.39 22.36 26.53
C PHE A 594 31.72 22.61 25.83
N PHE A 595 32.12 23.87 25.70
CA PHE A 595 33.43 24.25 25.17
C PHE A 595 34.14 25.23 26.11
N ARG A 596 35.47 25.25 26.03
CA ARG A 596 36.33 26.11 26.85
C ARG A 596 36.84 27.31 26.04
N ILE A 597 36.75 28.49 26.63
CA ILE A 597 37.36 29.73 26.17
C ILE A 597 38.60 29.96 27.02
N LYS A 598 39.72 30.33 26.38
CA LYS A 598 40.97 30.66 27.06
C LYS A 598 41.48 32.01 26.57
N ARG A 599 41.63 32.95 27.50
CA ARG A 599 42.10 34.31 27.26
C ARG A 599 43.56 34.41 27.71
N ASN A 600 44.39 35.06 26.91
CA ASN A 600 45.81 35.25 27.20
C ASN A 600 46.04 36.37 28.20
#